data_AF-A0A1F2PA98-F1
#
_entry.id   AF-A0A1F2PA98-F1
#
_cell.length_a   1.000
_cell.length_b   1.000
_cell.length_c   1.000
_cell.angle_alpha   90.00
_cell.angle_beta   90.00
_cell.angle_gamma   90.00
#
_symmetry.space_group_name_H-M   'P 1'
#
loop_
_entity.id
_entity.type
_entity.pdbx_description
1 polymer ?
#
loop_
_entity_poly.entity_id
_entity_poly.type
_entity_poly.pdbx_seq_one_letter_code
_entity_poly.pdbx_strand_id
1 'polypeptide(L)'
;MQKEVTKKVTGGILIISLLLLLGVIAATAVSPPPALPNKFWGNVSVNGVDAPTDTIIEAYIDGELRGTTTVGIEGEYGNNLNYLAVTGTLYDRGKIITFVITLPDGRVMTAQETAEWGRMQPPRKVDLTGVAPPLVTDPSANPAIIPDDTDDTPLWGEEAELSVTVTDICAIDSVTIDLSQIGGDSEAVMTDTGGGVYTIVTNASDGTTPGTYLLPVNATNAPGLSETSVSVELTVKKNGDVDDDGDVDEDDVVYLGCYALGVPGYDLNERIADVDGSGVVNLLDAVYLASHINGIAGYELLR
;
A
#
# COMPACT_ATOMS: atom_id res chain seq x y z
N MET A 1 -20.52 97.30 -39.96
CA MET A 1 -20.79 98.54 -39.22
C MET A 1 -20.30 98.36 -37.79
N GLN A 2 -19.20 99.04 -37.42
CA GLN A 2 -18.72 99.31 -36.04
C GLN A 2 -18.44 98.11 -35.11
N LYS A 3 -17.44 98.07 -34.24
CA LYS A 3 -16.20 98.82 -33.99
C LYS A 3 -15.41 97.95 -32.98
N GLU A 4 -14.10 98.09 -33.03
CA GLU A 4 -13.08 97.50 -32.16
C GLU A 4 -13.23 97.72 -30.63
N VAL A 5 -12.69 96.73 -29.88
CA VAL A 5 -11.74 96.83 -28.74
C VAL A 5 -12.21 97.41 -27.38
N THR A 6 -12.09 96.61 -26.30
CA THR A 6 -11.24 96.83 -25.08
C THR A 6 -11.41 95.63 -24.10
N LYS A 7 -10.42 94.79 -23.78
CA LYS A 7 -9.25 94.91 -22.84
C LYS A 7 -9.58 94.52 -21.37
N LYS A 8 -8.98 93.41 -20.88
CA LYS A 8 -8.06 93.29 -19.72
C LYS A 8 -8.21 91.97 -18.93
N VAL A 9 -7.06 91.31 -18.80
CA VAL A 9 -6.62 90.27 -17.85
C VAL A 9 -6.91 90.65 -16.40
N THR A 10 -7.30 89.69 -15.53
CA THR A 10 -6.84 89.51 -14.13
C THR A 10 -7.38 88.19 -13.53
N GLY A 11 -6.53 87.41 -12.85
CA GLY A 11 -6.94 86.54 -11.72
C GLY A 11 -6.89 85.03 -11.96
N GLY A 12 -5.82 84.37 -11.48
CA GLY A 12 -5.71 82.92 -11.45
C GLY A 12 -6.51 82.28 -10.31
N ILE A 13 -6.98 81.05 -10.51
CA ILE A 13 -7.46 80.14 -9.45
C ILE A 13 -7.02 78.72 -9.83
N LEU A 14 -6.20 78.11 -8.96
CA LEU A 14 -5.97 76.67 -8.89
C LEU A 14 -7.31 75.92 -8.74
N ILE A 15 -7.55 74.90 -9.55
CA ILE A 15 -8.59 73.90 -9.24
C ILE A 15 -7.92 72.54 -9.09
N ILE A 16 -8.09 72.05 -7.87
CA ILE A 16 -7.52 70.88 -7.22
C ILE A 16 -8.22 69.60 -7.72
N SER A 17 -7.41 68.60 -8.06
CA SER A 17 -7.82 67.21 -8.24
C SER A 17 -8.54 66.67 -6.98
N LEU A 18 -9.78 66.21 -7.13
CA LEU A 18 -10.48 65.39 -6.14
C LEU A 18 -10.52 63.95 -6.65
N LEU A 19 -9.47 63.18 -6.36
CA LEU A 19 -9.48 61.73 -6.45
C LEU A 19 -10.41 61.19 -5.34
N LEU A 20 -11.51 60.56 -5.73
CA LEU A 20 -12.36 59.78 -4.83
C LEU A 20 -11.59 58.52 -4.41
N LEU A 21 -11.00 58.57 -3.22
CA LEU A 21 -10.39 57.42 -2.56
C LEU A 21 -11.53 56.57 -1.96
N LEU A 22 -12.00 55.55 -2.69
CA LEU A 22 -12.77 54.47 -2.08
C LEU A 22 -11.80 53.68 -1.19
N GLY A 23 -11.86 53.96 0.11
CA GLY A 23 -11.18 53.16 1.12
C GLY A 23 -11.73 51.74 1.10
N VAL A 24 -10.98 50.82 0.50
CA VAL A 24 -11.10 49.40 0.81
C VAL A 24 -10.58 49.26 2.24
N ILE A 25 -11.50 49.27 3.21
CA ILE A 25 -11.17 48.84 4.56
C ILE A 25 -10.93 47.34 4.43
N ALA A 26 -9.67 46.95 4.25
CA ALA A 26 -9.27 45.57 4.48
C ALA A 26 -9.59 45.30 5.95
N ALA A 27 -10.69 44.60 6.23
CA ALA A 27 -10.96 44.09 7.56
C ALA A 27 -9.79 43.16 7.90
N THR A 28 -8.88 43.63 8.74
CA THR A 28 -7.87 42.77 9.33
C THR A 28 -8.65 41.78 10.19
N ALA A 29 -8.70 40.52 9.78
CA ALA A 29 -9.25 39.46 10.61
C ALA A 29 -8.39 39.40 11.88
N VAL A 30 -8.90 39.95 12.97
CA VAL A 30 -8.25 39.84 14.29
C VAL A 30 -8.39 38.38 14.71
N SER A 31 -7.27 37.69 14.89
CA SER A 31 -7.30 36.32 15.41
C SER A 31 -7.89 36.35 16.83
N PRO A 32 -8.89 35.48 17.12
CA PRO A 32 -9.47 35.42 18.45
C PRO A 32 -8.39 34.98 19.46
N PRO A 33 -8.49 35.40 20.73
CA PRO A 33 -7.57 34.96 21.74
C PRO A 33 -7.66 33.42 21.92
N PRO A 34 -6.52 32.73 22.09
CA PRO A 34 -6.53 31.32 22.46
C PRO A 34 -7.35 31.10 23.74
N ALA A 35 -8.17 30.06 23.75
CA ALA A 35 -8.92 29.65 24.94
C ALA A 35 -8.17 28.54 25.69
N LEU A 36 -8.56 28.29 26.94
CA LEU A 36 -8.07 27.13 27.68
C LEU A 36 -8.41 25.85 26.90
N PRO A 37 -7.45 24.94 26.73
CA PRO A 37 -7.66 23.73 25.96
C PRO A 37 -8.70 22.83 26.62
N ASN A 38 -9.45 22.09 25.80
CA ASN A 38 -10.23 20.96 26.29
C ASN A 38 -9.26 19.83 26.63
N LYS A 39 -9.51 19.12 27.74
CA LYS A 39 -8.64 18.05 28.21
C LYS A 39 -9.39 16.72 28.15
N PHE A 40 -8.78 15.72 27.53
CA PHE A 40 -9.37 14.39 27.38
C PHE A 40 -8.46 13.30 27.94
N TRP A 41 -9.10 12.22 28.39
CA TRP A 41 -8.47 10.99 28.85
C TRP A 41 -9.46 9.85 28.69
N GLY A 42 -8.99 8.62 28.72
CA GLY A 42 -9.86 7.44 28.69
C GLY A 42 -9.11 6.21 28.23
N ASN A 43 -9.89 5.19 27.92
CA ASN A 43 -9.38 3.98 27.32
C ASN A 43 -9.24 4.18 25.80
N VAL A 44 -8.34 3.43 25.17
CA VAL A 44 -8.23 3.35 23.72
C VAL A 44 -8.01 1.90 23.29
N SER A 45 -8.85 1.41 22.39
CA SER A 45 -8.75 0.07 21.84
C SER A 45 -8.93 0.07 20.32
N VAL A 46 -8.32 -0.89 19.65
CA VAL A 46 -8.51 -1.16 18.22
C VAL A 46 -8.98 -2.60 18.10
N ASN A 47 -10.07 -2.82 17.36
CA ASN A 47 -10.68 -4.15 17.20
C ASN A 47 -11.04 -4.83 18.54
N GLY A 48 -11.32 -4.04 19.58
CA GLY A 48 -11.61 -4.54 20.93
C GLY A 48 -10.39 -4.98 21.73
N VAL A 49 -9.17 -4.85 21.19
CA VAL A 49 -7.91 -5.08 21.89
C VAL A 49 -7.35 -3.73 22.34
N ASP A 50 -6.85 -3.66 23.58
CA ASP A 50 -6.24 -2.45 24.13
C ASP A 50 -5.09 -1.98 23.24
N ALA A 51 -5.05 -0.69 22.92
CA ALA A 51 -4.01 -0.17 22.03
C ALA A 51 -2.63 -0.25 22.71
N PRO A 52 -1.58 -0.71 22.00
CA PRO A 52 -0.26 -0.84 22.58
C PRO A 52 0.34 0.52 22.96
N THR A 53 1.39 0.49 23.79
CA THR A 53 2.21 1.67 24.02
C THR A 53 2.77 2.22 22.71
N ASP A 54 3.10 3.52 22.70
CA ASP A 54 3.53 4.26 21.51
C ASP A 54 2.45 4.49 20.44
N THR A 55 1.21 4.04 20.67
CA THR A 55 0.05 4.50 19.89
C THR A 55 -0.12 6.01 20.04
N ILE A 56 -0.26 6.72 18.92
CA ILE A 56 -0.45 8.17 18.90
C ILE A 56 -1.94 8.49 18.76
N ILE A 57 -2.44 9.40 19.59
CA ILE A 57 -3.81 9.92 19.54
C ILE A 57 -3.77 11.39 19.16
N GLU A 58 -4.30 11.72 17.99
CA GLU A 58 -4.39 13.07 17.47
C GLU A 58 -5.83 13.58 17.52
N ALA A 59 -6.00 14.87 17.79
CA ALA A 59 -7.31 15.52 17.85
C ALA A 59 -7.38 16.68 16.85
N TYR A 60 -8.43 16.68 16.04
CA TYR A 60 -8.63 17.64 14.95
C TYR A 60 -9.90 18.45 15.16
N ILE A 61 -9.87 19.72 14.77
CA ILE A 61 -11.05 20.59 14.64
C ILE A 61 -10.99 21.21 13.25
N ASP A 62 -12.06 21.06 12.46
CA ASP A 62 -12.12 21.49 11.06
C ASP A 62 -10.93 21.00 10.20
N GLY A 63 -10.39 19.81 10.50
CA GLY A 63 -9.24 19.22 9.81
C GLY A 63 -7.87 19.74 10.25
N GLU A 64 -7.80 20.70 11.17
CA GLU A 64 -6.54 21.17 11.74
C GLU A 64 -6.16 20.35 12.98
N LEU A 65 -4.90 19.91 13.08
CA LEU A 65 -4.37 19.24 14.27
C LEU A 65 -4.34 20.22 15.44
N ARG A 66 -5.07 19.92 16.50
CA ARG A 66 -5.25 20.79 17.68
C ARG A 66 -4.75 20.18 18.98
N GLY A 67 -4.42 18.89 19.01
CA GLY A 67 -3.83 18.22 20.14
C GLY A 67 -3.26 16.87 19.74
N THR A 68 -2.27 16.40 20.48
CA THR A 68 -1.69 15.06 20.32
C THR A 68 -1.27 14.52 21.69
N THR A 69 -1.32 13.20 21.86
CA THR A 69 -0.73 12.48 22.98
C THR A 69 -0.30 11.09 22.54
N THR A 70 0.51 10.43 23.37
CA THR A 70 0.99 9.07 23.13
C THR A 70 0.53 8.17 24.27
N VAL A 71 0.09 6.97 23.92
CA VAL A 71 -0.27 5.90 24.88
C VAL A 71 1.00 5.44 25.58
N GLY A 72 1.09 5.72 26.89
CA GLY A 72 2.23 5.32 27.73
C GLY A 72 1.95 4.08 28.59
N ILE A 73 0.68 3.69 28.70
CA ILE A 73 0.22 2.46 29.34
C ILE A 73 -0.77 1.85 28.36
N GLU A 74 -0.59 0.57 28.03
CA GLU A 74 -1.48 -0.17 27.14
C GLU A 74 -2.96 0.09 27.48
N GLY A 75 -3.74 0.42 26.45
CA GLY A 75 -5.17 0.68 26.58
C GLY A 75 -5.55 2.04 27.16
N GLU A 76 -4.61 2.90 27.58
CA GLU A 76 -4.91 4.16 28.26
C GLU A 76 -4.23 5.38 27.63
N TYR A 77 -5.01 6.44 27.40
CA TYR A 77 -4.49 7.74 27.01
C TYR A 77 -4.90 8.84 28.00
N GLY A 78 -4.07 9.87 28.14
CA GLY A 78 -4.38 11.00 29.01
C GLY A 78 -4.22 10.74 30.52
N ASN A 79 -3.51 9.67 30.92
CA ASN A 79 -3.34 9.27 32.32
C ASN A 79 -2.34 10.15 33.10
N ASN A 80 -2.32 10.03 34.44
CA ASN A 80 -1.38 10.75 35.33
C ASN A 80 -1.31 12.28 35.10
N LEU A 81 -2.45 12.90 34.81
CA LEU A 81 -2.59 14.33 34.47
C LEU A 81 -1.94 14.73 33.12
N ASN A 82 -1.42 13.79 32.34
CA ASN A 82 -0.91 13.98 30.98
C ASN A 82 -2.04 13.94 29.93
N TYR A 83 -3.10 14.71 30.18
CA TYR A 83 -4.29 14.77 29.32
C TYR A 83 -3.95 15.09 27.86
N LEU A 84 -4.73 14.52 26.94
CA LEU A 84 -4.81 15.05 25.57
C LEU A 84 -5.40 16.47 25.62
N ALA A 85 -4.54 17.47 25.42
CA ALA A 85 -4.93 18.87 25.42
C ALA A 85 -5.24 19.35 24.01
N VAL A 86 -6.50 19.71 23.76
CA VAL A 86 -7.01 20.14 22.45
C VAL A 86 -7.21 21.65 22.45
N THR A 87 -6.31 22.34 21.75
CA THR A 87 -6.27 23.80 21.65
C THR A 87 -7.36 24.34 20.73
N GLY A 88 -7.97 25.46 21.13
CA GLY A 88 -9.03 26.07 20.35
C GLY A 88 -9.27 27.51 20.76
N THR A 89 -10.20 28.13 20.05
CA THR A 89 -10.59 29.53 20.22
C THR A 89 -12.07 29.59 20.59
N LEU A 90 -12.57 30.77 20.98
CA LEU A 90 -14.00 30.93 21.25
C LEU A 90 -14.89 30.68 20.03
N TYR A 91 -14.35 30.80 18.81
CA TYR A 91 -15.08 30.46 17.58
C TYR A 91 -15.22 28.95 17.37
N ASP A 92 -14.45 28.13 18.09
CA ASP A 92 -14.51 26.67 17.99
C ASP A 92 -15.59 26.06 18.91
N ARG A 93 -16.33 26.89 19.67
CA ARG A 93 -17.39 26.42 20.57
C ARG A 93 -18.45 25.62 19.82
N GLY A 94 -18.66 24.39 20.26
CA GLY A 94 -19.63 23.45 19.69
C GLY A 94 -19.15 22.76 18.41
N LYS A 95 -17.93 23.06 17.92
CA LYS A 95 -17.34 22.31 16.81
C LYS A 95 -16.97 20.91 17.28
N ILE A 96 -17.05 19.96 16.36
CA ILE A 96 -16.68 18.57 16.59
C ILE A 96 -15.17 18.45 16.62
N ILE A 97 -14.68 17.73 17.62
CA ILE A 97 -13.33 17.23 17.74
C ILE A 97 -13.36 15.78 17.25
N THR A 98 -12.59 15.52 16.20
CA THR A 98 -12.38 14.17 15.66
C THR A 98 -11.06 13.64 16.22
N PHE A 99 -11.03 12.37 16.61
CA PHE A 99 -9.82 11.71 17.08
C PHE A 99 -9.29 10.75 16.02
N VAL A 100 -7.98 10.75 15.83
CA VAL A 100 -7.26 9.82 14.94
C VAL A 100 -6.32 9.00 15.82
N ILE A 101 -6.33 7.69 15.60
CA ILE A 101 -5.47 6.71 16.27
C ILE A 101 -4.45 6.25 15.24
N THR A 102 -3.17 6.31 15.60
CA THR A 102 -2.06 5.79 14.79
C THR A 102 -1.32 4.74 15.60
N LEU A 103 -1.36 3.48 15.14
CA LEU A 103 -0.69 2.37 15.78
C LEU A 103 0.85 2.42 15.53
N PRO A 104 1.66 1.76 16.37
CA PRO A 104 3.12 1.71 16.19
C PRO A 104 3.58 1.11 14.86
N ASP A 105 2.76 0.25 14.24
CA ASP A 105 2.99 -0.35 12.92
C ASP A 105 2.67 0.60 11.75
N GLY A 106 2.22 1.83 12.05
CA GLY A 106 1.92 2.86 11.06
C GLY A 106 0.48 2.86 10.55
N ARG A 107 -0.38 1.91 10.96
CA ARG A 107 -1.80 1.95 10.61
C ARG A 107 -2.48 3.15 11.25
N VAL A 108 -3.28 3.87 10.46
CA VAL A 108 -4.01 5.08 10.88
C VAL A 108 -5.51 4.88 10.71
N MET A 109 -6.28 5.23 11.72
CA MET A 109 -7.75 5.10 11.71
C MET A 109 -8.40 6.27 12.45
N THR A 110 -9.62 6.63 12.03
CA THR A 110 -10.44 7.58 12.79
C THR A 110 -11.16 6.83 13.90
N ALA A 111 -11.13 7.36 15.12
CA ALA A 111 -11.88 6.79 16.24
C ALA A 111 -13.40 6.94 15.98
N GLN A 112 -14.19 6.01 16.50
CA GLN A 112 -15.65 6.05 16.36
C GLN A 112 -16.28 7.18 17.18
N GLU A 113 -15.63 7.57 18.28
CA GLU A 113 -16.10 8.58 19.20
C GLU A 113 -15.60 9.98 18.81
N THR A 114 -16.40 10.97 19.18
CA THR A 114 -16.09 12.39 18.98
C THR A 114 -16.45 13.18 20.24
N ALA A 115 -16.00 14.43 20.31
CA ALA A 115 -16.39 15.34 21.39
C ALA A 115 -16.61 16.75 20.86
N GLU A 116 -17.50 17.53 21.47
CA GLU A 116 -17.61 18.95 21.12
C GLU A 116 -16.59 19.80 21.88
N TRP A 117 -15.95 20.74 21.20
CA TRP A 117 -15.06 21.70 21.85
C TRP A 117 -15.87 22.71 22.68
N GLY A 118 -15.52 22.87 23.96
CA GLY A 118 -16.23 23.75 24.89
C GLY A 118 -15.31 24.71 25.65
N ARG A 119 -15.82 25.87 26.04
CA ARG A 119 -15.07 26.80 26.88
C ARG A 119 -15.00 26.31 28.32
N MET A 120 -13.81 26.37 28.94
CA MET A 120 -13.58 26.12 30.38
C MET A 120 -14.19 24.79 30.85
N GLN A 121 -14.17 23.77 29.97
CA GLN A 121 -14.65 22.45 30.34
C GLN A 121 -13.70 21.82 31.36
N PRO A 122 -14.22 21.09 32.37
CA PRO A 122 -13.37 20.20 33.15
C PRO A 122 -12.78 19.11 32.23
N PRO A 123 -11.70 18.41 32.65
CA PRO A 123 -11.24 17.23 31.93
C PRO A 123 -12.37 16.24 31.72
N ARG A 124 -12.54 15.74 30.50
CA ARG A 124 -13.63 14.82 30.12
C ARG A 124 -13.06 13.45 29.80
N LYS A 125 -13.76 12.41 30.25
CA LYS A 125 -13.46 11.04 29.84
C LYS A 125 -14.09 10.78 28.47
N VAL A 126 -13.32 10.28 27.51
CA VAL A 126 -13.80 9.78 26.22
C VAL A 126 -13.07 8.46 25.96
N ASP A 127 -13.79 7.36 25.95
CA ASP A 127 -13.21 6.07 25.57
C ASP A 127 -13.19 6.00 24.04
N LEU A 128 -12.03 5.69 23.45
CA LEU A 128 -11.81 5.70 22.01
C LEU A 128 -11.75 4.26 21.47
N THR A 129 -12.44 4.01 20.38
CA THR A 129 -12.40 2.74 19.66
C THR A 129 -12.04 2.96 18.20
N GLY A 130 -11.12 2.13 17.71
CA GLY A 130 -10.72 2.06 16.31
C GLY A 130 -11.07 0.72 15.69
N VAL A 131 -11.18 0.70 14.37
CA VAL A 131 -11.27 -0.52 13.57
C VAL A 131 -10.20 -0.47 12.49
N ALA A 132 -9.48 -1.57 12.32
CA ALA A 132 -8.44 -1.69 11.31
C ALA A 132 -8.37 -3.13 10.78
N PRO A 133 -8.19 -3.34 9.47
CA PRO A 133 -7.84 -4.65 8.95
C PRO A 133 -6.39 -5.02 9.35
N PRO A 134 -5.96 -6.27 9.11
CA PRO A 134 -4.55 -6.63 9.18
C PRO A 134 -3.66 -5.73 8.33
N LEU A 135 -2.37 -5.67 8.68
CA LEU A 135 -1.33 -5.11 7.82
C LEU A 135 -0.65 -6.26 7.07
N VAL A 136 -0.63 -6.18 5.74
CA VAL A 136 0.09 -7.11 4.86
C VAL A 136 1.28 -6.40 4.23
N THR A 137 2.47 -7.00 4.34
CA THR A 137 3.73 -6.46 3.79
C THR A 137 4.58 -7.57 3.19
N ASP A 138 5.70 -7.17 2.57
CA ASP A 138 6.75 -8.05 2.07
C ASP A 138 6.26 -9.18 1.15
N PRO A 139 5.40 -8.90 0.14
CA PRO A 139 5.01 -9.91 -0.84
C PRO A 139 6.24 -10.38 -1.62
N SER A 140 6.44 -11.70 -1.70
CA SER A 140 7.62 -12.29 -2.33
C SER A 140 7.30 -13.65 -2.91
N ALA A 141 7.92 -13.96 -4.06
CA ALA A 141 7.91 -15.27 -4.69
C ALA A 141 9.35 -15.80 -4.78
N ASN A 142 9.57 -17.05 -4.41
CA ASN A 142 10.88 -17.71 -4.46
C ASN A 142 10.81 -19.11 -5.08
N PRO A 143 11.30 -19.29 -6.32
CA PRO A 143 11.75 -18.24 -7.24
C PRO A 143 10.61 -17.29 -7.65
N ALA A 144 10.98 -16.13 -8.19
CA ALA A 144 10.04 -15.18 -8.79
C ALA A 144 9.66 -15.53 -10.24
N ILE A 145 10.38 -16.48 -10.85
CA ILE A 145 10.18 -16.94 -12.22
C ILE A 145 10.07 -18.47 -12.20
N ILE A 146 9.01 -18.99 -12.82
CA ILE A 146 8.80 -20.41 -13.10
C ILE A 146 8.50 -20.60 -14.60
N PRO A 147 8.81 -21.76 -15.19
CA PRO A 147 8.28 -22.12 -16.51
C PRO A 147 6.75 -22.31 -16.46
N ASP A 148 6.10 -22.31 -17.62
CA ASP A 148 4.76 -22.86 -17.78
C ASP A 148 4.83 -24.37 -17.67
N ASP A 149 3.86 -24.94 -16.94
CA ASP A 149 3.70 -26.38 -16.84
C ASP A 149 3.03 -26.86 -18.12
N THR A 150 3.60 -27.86 -18.79
CA THR A 150 3.04 -28.41 -20.03
C THR A 150 2.37 -29.77 -19.83
N ASP A 151 2.38 -30.32 -18.61
CA ASP A 151 1.93 -31.67 -18.32
C ASP A 151 1.15 -31.87 -16.99
N ASP A 152 0.84 -30.78 -16.29
CA ASP A 152 0.20 -30.72 -14.96
C ASP A 152 0.96 -31.51 -13.88
N THR A 153 2.25 -31.76 -14.07
CA THR A 153 3.11 -32.55 -13.17
C THR A 153 4.37 -31.76 -12.82
N PRO A 154 4.31 -30.90 -11.78
CA PRO A 154 5.42 -30.04 -11.41
C PRO A 154 6.68 -30.86 -11.08
N LEU A 155 7.76 -30.56 -11.79
CA LEU A 155 9.09 -31.09 -11.55
C LEU A 155 10.04 -29.99 -11.06
N TRP A 156 11.34 -30.22 -11.19
CA TRP A 156 12.33 -29.26 -10.72
C TRP A 156 12.18 -27.95 -11.49
N GLY A 157 12.18 -26.83 -10.79
CA GLY A 157 12.12 -25.51 -11.43
C GLY A 157 10.72 -24.91 -11.48
N GLU A 158 9.67 -25.72 -11.50
CA GLU A 158 8.27 -25.32 -11.78
C GLU A 158 7.50 -24.85 -10.54
N GLU A 159 7.97 -25.18 -9.34
CA GLU A 159 7.39 -24.70 -8.09
C GLU A 159 8.00 -23.37 -7.63
N ALA A 160 7.13 -22.50 -7.09
CA ALA A 160 7.46 -21.29 -6.37
C ALA A 160 6.82 -21.26 -4.98
N GLU A 161 7.61 -20.87 -3.98
CA GLU A 161 7.09 -20.51 -2.66
C GLU A 161 6.68 -19.04 -2.67
N LEU A 162 5.40 -18.77 -2.50
CA LEU A 162 4.84 -17.43 -2.33
C LEU A 162 4.74 -17.12 -0.85
N SER A 163 5.05 -15.88 -0.48
CA SER A 163 5.07 -15.44 0.92
C SER A 163 4.61 -14.01 1.10
N VAL A 164 4.04 -13.73 2.27
CA VAL A 164 3.72 -12.38 2.79
C VAL A 164 3.97 -12.34 4.29
N THR A 165 4.20 -11.15 4.83
CA THR A 165 4.15 -10.88 6.27
C THR A 165 2.79 -10.28 6.62
N VAL A 166 2.07 -10.88 7.56
CA VAL A 166 0.77 -10.39 8.06
C VAL A 166 0.87 -10.13 9.55
N THR A 167 0.55 -8.90 9.96
CA THR A 167 0.52 -8.48 11.36
C THR A 167 -0.79 -7.80 11.72
N ASP A 168 -1.24 -7.97 12.95
CA ASP A 168 -2.38 -7.26 13.49
C ASP A 168 -2.30 -7.15 15.02
N ILE A 169 -3.05 -6.20 15.59
CA ILE A 169 -3.22 -6.05 17.04
C ILE A 169 -4.09 -7.17 17.62
N CYS A 170 -4.97 -7.75 16.79
CA CYS A 170 -5.80 -8.89 17.14
C CYS A 170 -5.33 -10.16 16.40
N ALA A 171 -5.94 -11.30 16.71
CA ALA A 171 -5.59 -12.55 16.04
C ALA A 171 -5.97 -12.51 14.55
N ILE A 172 -5.13 -13.10 13.71
CA ILE A 172 -5.42 -13.37 12.30
C ILE A 172 -6.36 -14.58 12.23
N ASP A 173 -7.44 -14.46 11.47
CA ASP A 173 -8.43 -15.53 11.27
C ASP A 173 -8.07 -16.38 10.04
N SER A 174 -7.72 -15.73 8.93
CA SER A 174 -7.31 -16.42 7.71
C SER A 174 -6.39 -15.58 6.84
N VAL A 175 -5.54 -16.25 6.07
CA VAL A 175 -4.76 -15.65 4.98
C VAL A 175 -4.92 -16.56 3.76
N THR A 176 -5.41 -15.98 2.68
CA THR A 176 -5.65 -16.67 1.41
C THR A 176 -5.03 -15.89 0.26
N ILE A 177 -4.72 -16.59 -0.83
CA ILE A 177 -4.23 -16.01 -2.08
C ILE A 177 -5.05 -16.53 -3.25
N ASP A 178 -5.35 -15.66 -4.21
CA ASP A 178 -6.07 -16.03 -5.42
C ASP A 178 -5.07 -16.46 -6.51
N LEU A 179 -5.03 -17.78 -6.76
CA LEU A 179 -4.18 -18.43 -7.76
C LEU A 179 -4.90 -18.68 -9.09
N SER A 180 -6.13 -18.19 -9.26
CA SER A 180 -6.94 -18.46 -10.46
C SER A 180 -6.30 -17.94 -11.75
N GLN A 181 -5.44 -16.93 -11.66
CA GLN A 181 -4.70 -16.39 -12.81
C GLN A 181 -3.67 -17.38 -13.38
N ILE A 182 -3.22 -18.34 -12.58
CA ILE A 182 -2.26 -19.39 -12.96
C ILE A 182 -2.90 -20.79 -12.92
N GLY A 183 -4.23 -20.86 -12.96
CA GLY A 183 -4.99 -22.12 -13.00
C GLY A 183 -5.33 -22.76 -11.65
N GLY A 184 -4.89 -22.16 -10.53
CA GLY A 184 -5.11 -22.67 -9.18
C GLY A 184 -6.42 -22.21 -8.51
N ASP A 185 -6.55 -22.52 -7.21
CA ASP A 185 -7.70 -22.14 -6.39
C ASP A 185 -7.74 -20.62 -6.13
N SER A 186 -8.93 -20.01 -6.21
CA SER A 186 -9.12 -18.57 -5.98
C SER A 186 -9.08 -18.15 -4.49
N GLU A 187 -9.07 -19.11 -3.59
CA GLU A 187 -9.02 -18.90 -2.13
C GLU A 187 -8.02 -19.86 -1.49
N ALA A 188 -6.84 -20.04 -2.12
CA ALA A 188 -5.82 -20.95 -1.65
C ALA A 188 -5.28 -20.49 -0.28
N VAL A 189 -5.28 -21.38 0.72
CA VAL A 189 -4.91 -21.05 2.10
C VAL A 189 -3.39 -21.00 2.25
N MET A 190 -2.87 -19.90 2.81
CA MET A 190 -1.45 -19.78 3.16
C MET A 190 -1.20 -20.26 4.60
N THR A 191 -0.03 -20.86 4.84
CA THR A 191 0.35 -21.44 6.13
C THR A 191 1.26 -20.49 6.92
N ASP A 192 0.94 -20.25 8.20
CA ASP A 192 1.82 -19.49 9.11
C ASP A 192 3.07 -20.31 9.46
N THR A 193 4.24 -19.78 9.09
CA THR A 193 5.55 -20.37 9.39
C THR A 193 6.18 -19.80 10.66
N GLY A 194 5.50 -18.85 11.32
CA GLY A 194 5.94 -18.14 12.50
C GLY A 194 6.42 -16.72 12.18
N GLY A 195 6.38 -15.85 13.19
CA GLY A 195 6.79 -14.45 13.04
C GLY A 195 5.84 -13.61 12.16
N GLY A 196 4.64 -14.11 11.87
CA GLY A 196 3.69 -13.45 10.97
C GLY A 196 3.94 -13.74 9.48
N VAL A 197 4.83 -14.66 9.14
CA VAL A 197 5.13 -15.01 7.74
C VAL A 197 4.23 -16.15 7.28
N TYR A 198 3.41 -15.87 6.27
CA TYR A 198 2.50 -16.84 5.66
C TYR A 198 3.05 -17.27 4.31
N THR A 199 3.08 -18.59 4.06
CA THR A 199 3.62 -19.14 2.80
C THR A 199 2.69 -20.16 2.14
N ILE A 200 2.84 -20.33 0.83
CA ILE A 200 2.24 -21.41 0.05
C ILE A 200 3.18 -21.78 -1.10
N VAL A 201 3.27 -23.08 -1.42
CA VAL A 201 3.98 -23.55 -2.62
C VAL A 201 2.96 -23.75 -3.73
N THR A 202 3.25 -23.22 -4.92
CA THR A 202 2.40 -23.34 -6.11
C THR A 202 3.23 -23.49 -7.37
N ASN A 203 2.59 -23.93 -8.45
CA ASN A 203 3.07 -23.90 -9.83
C ASN A 203 1.98 -23.24 -10.71
N ALA A 204 2.30 -23.01 -11.98
CA ALA A 204 1.29 -22.72 -13.00
C ALA A 204 0.66 -24.03 -13.48
N SER A 205 -0.64 -24.05 -13.79
CA SER A 205 -1.29 -25.21 -14.41
C SER A 205 -1.08 -25.26 -15.93
N ASP A 206 -1.31 -26.42 -16.54
CA ASP A 206 -1.27 -26.59 -18.00
C ASP A 206 -2.16 -25.57 -18.72
N GLY A 207 -1.59 -24.98 -19.77
CA GLY A 207 -2.21 -23.95 -20.58
C GLY A 207 -2.20 -22.55 -19.95
N THR A 208 -1.52 -22.34 -18.81
CA THR A 208 -1.25 -20.99 -18.30
C THR A 208 -0.35 -20.25 -19.28
N THR A 209 -0.79 -19.10 -19.77
CA THR A 209 0.01 -18.32 -20.73
C THR A 209 1.25 -17.74 -20.05
N PRO A 210 2.40 -17.63 -20.76
CA PRO A 210 3.53 -16.86 -20.25
C PRO A 210 3.16 -15.40 -19.96
N GLY A 211 3.62 -14.87 -18.83
CA GLY A 211 3.32 -13.52 -18.38
C GLY A 211 3.63 -13.28 -16.91
N THR A 212 3.55 -12.01 -16.51
CA THR A 212 3.68 -11.61 -15.10
C THR A 212 2.29 -11.48 -14.48
N TYR A 213 2.09 -12.19 -13.37
CA TYR A 213 0.84 -12.27 -12.63
C TYR A 213 0.94 -11.53 -11.31
N LEU A 214 -0.12 -10.80 -10.96
CA LEU A 214 -0.28 -10.16 -9.66
C LEU A 214 -1.35 -10.94 -8.91
N LEU A 215 -0.91 -11.84 -8.03
CA LEU A 215 -1.74 -12.78 -7.28
C LEU A 215 -2.26 -12.11 -6.00
N PRO A 216 -3.54 -11.72 -5.92
CA PRO A 216 -4.07 -10.96 -4.79
C PRO A 216 -4.08 -11.78 -3.51
N VAL A 217 -3.68 -11.16 -2.40
CA VAL A 217 -3.73 -11.76 -1.06
C VAL A 217 -4.91 -11.15 -0.30
N ASN A 218 -5.64 -12.00 0.42
CA ASN A 218 -6.70 -11.61 1.33
C ASN A 218 -6.35 -12.09 2.75
N ALA A 219 -5.98 -11.15 3.62
CA ALA A 219 -5.74 -11.40 5.04
C ALA A 219 -6.92 -10.88 5.87
N THR A 220 -7.53 -11.75 6.68
CA THR A 220 -8.69 -11.43 7.52
C THR A 220 -8.36 -11.62 8.99
N ASN A 221 -8.72 -10.66 9.83
CA ASN A 221 -8.58 -10.77 11.29
C ASN A 221 -9.83 -11.34 11.98
N ALA A 222 -9.72 -11.67 13.27
CA ALA A 222 -10.81 -12.24 14.07
C ALA A 222 -12.12 -11.42 14.08
N PRO A 223 -12.10 -10.07 14.06
CA PRO A 223 -13.30 -9.27 13.82
C PRO A 223 -13.96 -9.41 12.44
N GLY A 224 -13.30 -10.05 11.48
CA GLY A 224 -13.76 -10.21 10.10
C GLY A 224 -13.43 -9.03 9.17
N LEU A 225 -12.42 -8.22 9.50
CA LEU A 225 -11.92 -7.15 8.64
C LEU A 225 -10.79 -7.70 7.76
N SER A 226 -10.86 -7.39 6.47
CA SER A 226 -9.94 -7.93 5.46
C SER A 226 -9.08 -6.86 4.82
N GLU A 227 -7.82 -7.19 4.55
CA GLU A 227 -6.89 -6.41 3.72
C GLU A 227 -6.66 -7.16 2.40
N THR A 228 -6.90 -6.48 1.28
CA THR A 228 -6.90 -7.09 -0.07
C THR A 228 -6.14 -6.27 -1.11
N SER A 229 -5.33 -5.29 -0.71
CA SER A 229 -4.59 -4.41 -1.63
C SER A 229 -3.21 -4.93 -2.04
N VAL A 230 -2.70 -5.96 -1.35
CA VAL A 230 -1.38 -6.55 -1.61
C VAL A 230 -1.51 -7.73 -2.58
N SER A 231 -0.55 -7.85 -3.48
CA SER A 231 -0.43 -8.98 -4.40
C SER A 231 1.00 -9.48 -4.44
N VAL A 232 1.17 -10.79 -4.62
CA VAL A 232 2.47 -11.40 -4.88
C VAL A 232 2.70 -11.42 -6.39
N GLU A 233 3.85 -10.91 -6.83
CA GLU A 233 4.25 -10.95 -8.24
C GLU A 233 4.92 -12.30 -8.54
N LEU A 234 4.43 -13.00 -9.56
CA LEU A 234 5.03 -14.24 -10.08
C LEU A 234 5.08 -14.15 -11.61
N THR A 235 6.22 -14.48 -12.19
CA THR A 235 6.38 -14.52 -13.66
C THR A 235 6.41 -15.96 -14.14
N VAL A 236 5.51 -16.29 -15.06
CA VAL A 236 5.53 -17.54 -15.82
C VAL A 236 6.21 -17.26 -17.16
N LYS A 237 7.23 -18.04 -17.49
CA LYS A 237 7.91 -17.99 -18.80
C LYS A 237 7.65 -19.26 -19.57
N LYS A 238 7.81 -19.20 -20.88
CA LYS A 238 7.63 -20.36 -21.76
C LYS A 238 8.78 -21.36 -21.51
N ASN A 239 8.46 -22.61 -21.19
CA ASN A 239 9.42 -23.68 -20.95
C ASN A 239 10.19 -23.95 -22.26
N GLY A 240 11.52 -24.04 -22.17
CA GLY A 240 12.40 -24.22 -23.33
C GLY A 240 12.75 -22.97 -24.13
N ASP A 241 12.16 -21.81 -23.87
CA ASP A 241 12.54 -20.49 -24.44
C ASP A 241 13.72 -19.92 -23.65
N VAL A 242 14.92 -20.42 -23.95
CA VAL A 242 16.12 -20.17 -23.15
C VAL A 242 16.84 -18.88 -23.57
N ASP A 243 16.57 -18.37 -24.76
CA ASP A 243 17.13 -17.12 -25.26
C ASP A 243 16.19 -15.90 -25.10
N ASP A 244 14.97 -16.13 -24.58
CA ASP A 244 13.97 -15.13 -24.20
C ASP A 244 13.43 -14.32 -25.38
N ASP A 245 13.31 -14.96 -26.55
CA ASP A 245 12.80 -14.35 -27.77
C ASP A 245 11.26 -14.53 -27.95
N GLY A 246 10.64 -15.39 -27.13
CA GLY A 246 9.21 -15.68 -27.09
C GLY A 246 8.80 -16.93 -27.87
N ASP A 247 9.70 -17.48 -28.68
CA ASP A 247 9.51 -18.70 -29.44
C ASP A 247 10.24 -19.88 -28.77
N VAL A 248 9.90 -21.11 -29.19
CA VAL A 248 10.62 -22.31 -28.73
C VAL A 248 11.04 -23.05 -29.99
N ASP A 249 12.30 -22.89 -30.39
CA ASP A 249 12.78 -23.33 -31.69
C ASP A 249 14.25 -23.81 -31.72
N GLU A 250 14.82 -23.92 -32.93
CA GLU A 250 16.19 -24.44 -33.11
C GLU A 250 17.26 -23.53 -32.48
N ASP A 251 17.00 -22.23 -32.34
CA ASP A 251 17.93 -21.28 -31.72
C ASP A 251 18.07 -21.55 -30.21
N ASP A 252 16.99 -21.93 -29.52
CA ASP A 252 17.02 -22.39 -28.13
C ASP A 252 17.90 -23.63 -27.93
N VAL A 253 17.78 -24.60 -28.85
CA VAL A 253 18.59 -25.83 -28.83
C VAL A 253 20.07 -25.49 -28.95
N VAL A 254 20.42 -24.55 -29.83
CA VAL A 254 21.80 -24.08 -30.00
C VAL A 254 22.27 -23.34 -28.76
N TYR A 255 21.44 -22.45 -28.21
CA TYR A 255 21.75 -21.67 -27.02
C TYR A 255 22.04 -22.58 -25.82
N LEU A 256 21.15 -23.53 -25.56
CA LEU A 256 21.26 -24.55 -24.51
C LEU A 256 22.48 -25.44 -24.71
N GLY A 257 22.74 -25.88 -25.95
CA GLY A 257 23.94 -26.65 -26.28
C GLY A 257 25.24 -25.87 -26.05
N CYS A 258 25.26 -24.57 -26.37
CA CYS A 258 26.39 -23.69 -26.11
C CYS A 258 26.63 -23.47 -24.61
N TYR A 259 25.57 -23.25 -23.83
CA TYR A 259 25.63 -23.21 -22.36
C TYR A 259 26.23 -24.51 -21.81
N ALA A 260 25.68 -25.68 -22.20
CA ALA A 260 26.12 -26.98 -21.72
C ALA A 260 27.58 -27.33 -22.08
N LEU A 261 28.11 -26.76 -23.18
CA LEU A 261 29.51 -26.89 -23.58
C LEU A 261 30.45 -25.85 -22.92
N GLY A 262 29.91 -24.95 -22.10
CA GLY A 262 30.67 -23.88 -21.44
C GLY A 262 31.17 -22.80 -22.41
N VAL A 263 30.44 -22.56 -23.50
CA VAL A 263 30.76 -21.49 -24.45
C VAL A 263 30.45 -20.15 -23.77
N PRO A 264 31.41 -19.21 -23.70
CA PRO A 264 31.16 -17.91 -23.07
C PRO A 264 30.09 -17.09 -23.80
N GLY A 265 29.21 -16.43 -23.03
CA GLY A 265 28.18 -15.53 -23.56
C GLY A 265 26.78 -16.14 -23.72
N TYR A 266 26.58 -17.35 -23.21
CA TYR A 266 25.30 -18.05 -23.18
C TYR A 266 24.88 -18.24 -21.73
N ASP A 267 24.26 -17.22 -21.13
CA ASP A 267 23.74 -17.26 -19.75
C ASP A 267 22.23 -17.41 -19.83
N LEU A 268 21.66 -18.41 -19.17
CA LEU A 268 20.23 -18.74 -19.24
C LEU A 268 19.61 -18.86 -17.84
N ASN A 269 18.28 -18.91 -17.79
CA ASN A 269 17.56 -19.32 -16.58
C ASN A 269 17.45 -20.84 -16.55
N GLU A 270 18.14 -21.47 -15.60
CA GLU A 270 18.19 -22.94 -15.51
C GLU A 270 16.80 -23.57 -15.37
N ARG A 271 15.82 -22.86 -14.78
CA ARG A 271 14.45 -23.35 -14.63
C ARG A 271 13.64 -23.39 -15.92
N ILE A 272 14.06 -22.60 -16.92
CA ILE A 272 13.46 -22.60 -18.26
C ILE A 272 14.20 -23.57 -19.18
N ALA A 273 15.45 -23.90 -18.83
CA ALA A 273 16.33 -24.72 -19.63
C ALA A 273 16.34 -26.21 -19.26
N ASP A 274 15.91 -26.57 -18.04
CA ASP A 274 15.78 -27.95 -17.55
C ASP A 274 14.51 -28.61 -18.10
N VAL A 275 14.41 -28.73 -19.42
CA VAL A 275 13.18 -29.15 -20.12
C VAL A 275 12.84 -30.63 -19.95
N ASP A 276 13.72 -31.41 -19.31
CA ASP A 276 13.51 -32.81 -18.98
C ASP A 276 13.18 -33.05 -17.49
N GLY A 277 13.12 -31.98 -16.70
CA GLY A 277 12.78 -31.97 -15.28
C GLY A 277 13.79 -32.71 -14.38
N SER A 278 15.03 -32.92 -14.85
CA SER A 278 16.06 -33.67 -14.11
C SER A 278 16.72 -32.89 -12.98
N GLY A 279 16.54 -31.56 -12.95
CA GLY A 279 17.21 -30.61 -12.08
C GLY A 279 18.66 -30.33 -12.49
N VAL A 280 19.07 -30.69 -13.71
CA VAL A 280 20.44 -30.54 -14.19
C VAL A 280 20.45 -30.13 -15.65
N VAL A 281 20.70 -28.85 -15.92
CA VAL A 281 20.83 -28.34 -17.29
C VAL A 281 22.11 -28.85 -17.97
N ASN A 282 21.96 -29.65 -19.01
CA ASN A 282 23.05 -30.27 -19.76
C ASN A 282 22.69 -30.58 -21.23
N LEU A 283 23.51 -31.37 -21.93
CA LEU A 283 23.26 -31.72 -23.34
C LEU A 283 22.02 -32.61 -23.56
N LEU A 284 21.54 -33.29 -22.51
CA LEU A 284 20.30 -34.07 -22.58
C LEU A 284 19.09 -33.17 -22.76
N ASP A 285 19.05 -32.01 -22.10
CA ASP A 285 18.00 -31.00 -22.28
C ASP A 285 17.98 -30.49 -23.72
N ALA A 286 19.15 -30.19 -24.30
CA ALA A 286 19.24 -29.79 -25.70
C ALA A 286 18.72 -30.88 -26.66
N VAL A 287 19.00 -32.16 -26.37
CA VAL A 287 18.48 -33.29 -27.15
C VAL A 287 16.98 -33.47 -26.94
N TYR A 288 16.48 -33.26 -25.73
CA TYR A 288 15.07 -33.33 -25.38
C TYR A 288 14.28 -32.24 -26.12
N LEU A 289 14.75 -30.99 -26.04
CA LEU A 289 14.18 -29.84 -26.72
C LEU A 289 14.17 -30.02 -28.24
N ALA A 290 15.30 -30.49 -28.82
CA ALA A 290 15.35 -30.82 -30.24
C ALA A 290 14.35 -31.92 -30.62
N SER A 291 14.16 -32.91 -29.77
CA SER A 291 13.19 -34.00 -29.99
C SER A 291 11.75 -33.49 -29.95
N HIS A 292 11.45 -32.57 -29.03
CA HIS A 292 10.17 -31.87 -28.92
C HIS A 292 9.87 -31.08 -30.20
N ILE A 293 10.79 -30.21 -30.63
CA ILE A 293 10.63 -29.39 -31.84
C ILE A 293 10.44 -30.24 -33.10
N ASN A 294 11.10 -31.40 -33.18
CA ASN A 294 10.97 -32.33 -34.31
C ASN A 294 9.73 -33.22 -34.24
N GLY A 295 8.90 -33.11 -33.19
CA GLY A 295 7.69 -33.92 -33.01
C GLY A 295 8.00 -35.41 -32.85
N ILE A 296 9.11 -35.76 -32.19
CA ILE A 296 9.46 -37.14 -31.92
C ILE A 296 8.49 -37.70 -30.88
N ALA A 297 7.90 -38.85 -31.18
CA ALA A 297 6.96 -39.50 -30.27
C ALA A 297 7.59 -39.77 -28.89
N GLY A 298 6.93 -39.32 -27.83
CA GLY A 298 7.40 -39.38 -26.45
C GLY A 298 8.08 -38.11 -25.92
N TYR A 299 8.20 -37.06 -26.73
CA TYR A 299 8.77 -35.75 -26.38
C TYR A 299 7.79 -34.61 -26.64
N GLU A 300 6.49 -34.89 -26.67
CA GLU A 300 5.46 -33.90 -27.01
C GLU A 300 5.32 -32.79 -25.95
N LEU A 301 5.71 -33.06 -24.70
CA LEU A 301 5.60 -32.14 -23.57
C LEU A 301 6.99 -31.90 -22.99
N LEU A 302 7.22 -30.69 -22.50
CA LEU A 302 8.40 -30.35 -21.70
C LEU A 302 8.09 -30.63 -20.22
N ARG A 303 9.15 -30.70 -19.42
CA ARG A 303 9.13 -31.14 -18.02
C ARG A 303 9.87 -30.13 -17.15
#